data_AF-A0A2M8C2F0-F1
#
_entry.id   AF-A0A2M8C2F0-F1
#
_cell.length_a   1.000
_cell.length_b   1.000
_cell.length_c   1.000
_cell.angle_alpha   90.00
_cell.angle_beta   90.00
_cell.angle_gamma   90.00
#
_symmetry.space_group_name_H-M   'P 1'
#
loop_
_entity.id
_entity.type
_entity.pdbx_description
1 polymer ?
#
loop_
_entity_poly.entity_id
_entity_poly.type
_entity_poly.pdbx_seq_one_letter_code
_entity_poly.pdbx_strand_id
1 'polypeptide(L)'
;MPAKNKTSLIIVESPTKARTISSFLGKGYTVLSSYGHVRDLPTNKFDPKTRFGIDINNNFEPQYVIPAKAKENLSRLQKAAKKAGAIILASDEDREGESIAWHLIQALNLETWNMKHEIEDKKHVSSSKFYAPRVERIVFHEITKPAIE
;
A
#
# COMPACT_ATOMS: atom_id res chain seq x y z
N MET A 1 26.61 -12.49 5.15
CA MET A 1 26.68 -11.03 4.97
C MET A 1 25.40 -10.42 5.52
N PRO A 2 25.44 -9.55 6.55
CA PRO A 2 24.23 -8.92 7.07
C PRO A 2 23.65 -7.96 6.02
N ALA A 3 22.31 -7.90 5.97
CA ALA A 3 21.55 -7.28 4.89
C ALA A 3 21.89 -5.79 4.66
N LYS A 4 21.99 -5.39 3.38
CA LYS A 4 21.98 -3.98 2.96
C LYS A 4 20.86 -3.23 3.69
N ASN A 5 21.16 -2.09 4.32
CA ASN A 5 20.18 -1.19 4.96
C ASN A 5 18.96 -1.02 4.06
N LYS A 6 17.88 -1.77 4.31
CA LYS A 6 16.68 -1.68 3.51
C LYS A 6 15.93 -0.43 3.94
N THR A 7 15.78 0.51 3.02
CA THR A 7 14.97 1.72 3.23
C THR A 7 13.50 1.35 3.40
N SER A 8 12.79 2.02 4.30
CA SER A 8 11.34 1.87 4.46
C SER A 8 10.61 2.68 3.40
N LEU A 9 9.57 2.10 2.81
CA LEU A 9 8.68 2.80 1.88
C LEU A 9 7.48 3.34 2.68
N ILE A 10 7.29 4.66 2.69
CA ILE A 10 6.09 5.29 3.23
C ILE A 10 5.17 5.66 2.06
N ILE A 11 3.90 5.29 2.14
CA ILE A 11 2.88 5.64 1.15
C ILE A 11 1.84 6.54 1.81
N VAL A 12 1.66 7.74 1.27
CA VAL A 12 0.63 8.71 1.67
C VAL A 12 -0.35 8.97 0.53
N GLU A 13 -1.49 9.62 0.78
CA GLU A 13 -2.49 9.81 -0.28
C GLU A 13 -2.14 10.94 -1.27
N SER A 14 -1.48 12.02 -0.82
CA SER A 14 -1.25 13.21 -1.63
C SER A 14 0.25 13.54 -1.87
N PRO A 15 0.61 14.10 -3.05
CA PRO A 15 1.99 14.49 -3.35
C PRO A 15 2.54 15.56 -2.41
N THR A 16 1.68 16.46 -1.92
CA THR A 16 2.06 17.52 -0.98
C THR A 16 2.52 16.91 0.34
N LYS A 17 1.75 15.99 0.94
CA LYS A 17 2.19 15.28 2.14
C LYS A 17 3.47 14.50 1.92
N ALA A 18 3.62 13.85 0.76
CA ALA A 18 4.83 13.10 0.46
C ALA A 18 6.07 14.01 0.50
N ARG A 19 5.98 15.24 -0.05
CA ARG A 19 7.06 16.25 0.02
C ARG A 19 7.30 16.73 1.45
N THR A 20 6.26 17.06 2.20
CA THR A 20 6.39 17.56 3.57
C THR A 20 7.00 16.51 4.49
N ILE A 21 6.48 15.28 4.52
CA ILE A 21 7.00 14.20 5.35
C ILE A 21 8.44 13.83 4.94
N SER A 22 8.75 13.83 3.64
CA SER A 22 10.14 13.62 3.17
C SER A 22 11.10 14.68 3.70
N SER A 23 10.64 15.91 3.96
CA SER A 23 11.51 16.96 4.51
C SER A 23 11.83 16.78 6.00
N PHE A 24 10.96 16.05 6.72
CA PHE A 24 11.18 15.73 8.13
C PHE A 24 12.02 14.46 8.30
N LEU A 25 11.83 13.47 7.42
CA LEU A 25 12.48 12.18 7.52
C LEU A 25 13.87 12.13 6.86
N GLY A 26 14.79 11.40 7.47
CA GLY A 26 16.18 11.28 7.02
C GLY A 26 16.46 10.20 5.95
N LYS A 27 17.75 9.95 5.72
CA LYS A 27 18.27 8.91 4.82
C LYS A 27 17.93 7.51 5.38
N GLY A 28 16.77 7.00 5.01
CA GLY A 28 16.23 5.73 5.51
C GLY A 28 14.81 5.48 5.02
N TYR A 29 14.13 6.55 4.61
CA TYR A 29 12.75 6.49 4.13
C TYR A 29 12.67 6.91 2.66
N THR A 30 11.80 6.23 1.93
CA THR A 30 11.32 6.67 0.61
C THR A 30 9.85 6.98 0.77
N VAL A 31 9.44 8.24 0.63
CA VAL A 31 8.02 8.63 0.73
C VAL A 31 7.43 8.81 -0.66
N LEU A 32 6.38 8.08 -0.97
CA LEU A 32 5.66 8.14 -2.24
C LEU A 32 4.17 8.44 -2.00
N SER A 33 3.53 9.02 -3.00
CA SER A 33 2.10 9.29 -2.99
C SER A 33 1.33 8.22 -3.78
N SER A 34 0.18 7.79 -3.28
CA SER A 34 -0.77 6.98 -4.03
C SER A 34 -1.54 7.78 -5.09
N TYR A 35 -1.54 9.12 -4.97
CA TYR A 35 -2.40 10.05 -5.70
C TYR A 35 -3.90 9.77 -5.45
N GLY A 36 -4.24 9.49 -4.19
CA GLY A 36 -5.58 9.13 -3.73
C GLY A 36 -5.90 7.65 -3.91
N HIS A 37 -7.15 7.34 -4.25
CA HIS A 37 -7.65 5.98 -4.45
C HIS A 37 -6.95 5.26 -5.62
N VAL A 38 -6.51 4.03 -5.37
CA VAL A 38 -5.85 3.18 -6.39
C VAL A 38 -6.78 2.13 -7.01
N ARG A 39 -7.95 1.93 -6.40
CA ARG A 39 -9.02 1.04 -6.84
C ARG A 39 -10.34 1.79 -6.77
N ASP A 40 -11.28 1.42 -7.62
CA ASP A 40 -12.62 2.01 -7.67
C ASP A 40 -13.61 0.97 -8.21
N LEU A 41 -14.90 1.24 -8.09
CA LEU A 41 -15.93 0.45 -8.74
C LEU A 41 -15.81 0.60 -10.28
N PRO A 42 -16.13 -0.45 -11.05
CA PRO A 42 -16.18 -0.36 -12.50
C PRO A 42 -17.22 0.67 -12.93
N THR A 43 -16.81 1.55 -13.84
CA THR A 43 -17.68 2.58 -14.43
C THR A 43 -18.24 2.17 -15.79
N ASN A 44 -17.87 0.98 -16.28
CA ASN A 44 -18.33 0.48 -17.57
C ASN A 44 -19.78 0.00 -17.47
N LYS A 45 -20.70 0.83 -17.95
CA LYS A 45 -22.15 0.55 -17.94
C LYS A 45 -22.57 -0.56 -18.91
N PHE A 46 -21.72 -0.90 -19.88
CA PHE A 46 -22.06 -1.80 -20.97
C PHE A 46 -21.80 -3.28 -20.66
N ASP A 47 -21.04 -3.59 -19.61
CA ASP A 47 -20.85 -4.96 -19.14
C ASP A 47 -21.94 -5.31 -18.12
N PRO A 48 -22.87 -6.24 -18.43
CA PRO A 48 -23.97 -6.59 -17.52
C PRO A 48 -23.50 -7.14 -16.17
N LYS A 49 -22.30 -7.75 -16.10
CA LYS A 49 -21.76 -8.34 -14.86
C LYS A 49 -21.11 -7.32 -13.94
N THR A 50 -20.62 -6.22 -14.50
CA THR A 50 -19.91 -5.18 -13.75
C THR A 50 -20.66 -3.84 -13.73
N ARG A 51 -21.85 -3.76 -14.38
CA ARG A 51 -22.65 -2.53 -14.55
C ARG A 51 -22.86 -1.73 -13.27
N PHE A 52 -23.03 -2.41 -12.13
CA PHE A 52 -23.23 -1.77 -10.83
C PHE A 52 -21.99 -1.82 -9.92
N GLY A 53 -20.98 -2.63 -10.28
CA GLY A 53 -19.80 -2.88 -9.44
C GLY A 53 -20.09 -3.52 -8.08
N ILE A 54 -21.33 -3.91 -7.79
CA ILE A 54 -21.77 -4.49 -6.52
C ILE A 54 -22.64 -5.70 -6.84
N ASP A 55 -22.30 -6.85 -6.25
CA ASP A 55 -23.13 -8.05 -6.31
C ASP A 55 -24.17 -8.04 -5.18
N ILE A 56 -25.39 -7.61 -5.52
CA ILE A 56 -26.52 -7.55 -4.58
C ILE A 56 -26.97 -8.92 -4.08
N ASN A 57 -26.65 -9.99 -4.80
CA ASN A 57 -27.04 -11.35 -4.43
C ASN A 57 -25.99 -12.01 -3.54
N ASN A 58 -24.74 -11.54 -3.59
CA ASN A 58 -23.64 -12.03 -2.77
C ASN A 58 -23.24 -11.03 -1.68
N ASN A 59 -24.16 -10.74 -0.76
CA ASN A 59 -23.91 -9.87 0.40
C ASN A 59 -23.29 -8.50 0.05
N PHE A 60 -23.74 -7.89 -1.05
CA PHE A 60 -23.23 -6.61 -1.55
C PHE A 60 -21.72 -6.60 -1.82
N GLU A 61 -21.15 -7.73 -2.26
CA GLU A 61 -19.72 -7.82 -2.54
C GLU A 61 -19.30 -6.82 -3.63
N PRO A 62 -18.36 -5.90 -3.34
CA PRO A 62 -17.90 -4.93 -4.31
C PRO A 62 -16.87 -5.54 -5.26
N GLN A 63 -17.06 -5.30 -6.55
CA GLN A 63 -16.06 -5.56 -7.57
C GLN A 63 -15.22 -4.30 -7.76
N TYR A 64 -13.98 -4.33 -7.31
CA TYR A 64 -13.07 -3.20 -7.52
C TYR A 64 -12.11 -3.46 -8.68
N VAL A 65 -11.92 -2.45 -9.51
CA VAL A 65 -10.96 -2.43 -10.62
C VAL A 65 -9.87 -1.39 -10.35
N ILE A 66 -8.72 -1.50 -11.02
CA ILE A 66 -7.68 -0.47 -11.00
C ILE A 66 -7.94 0.49 -12.17
N PRO A 67 -8.30 1.76 -11.91
CA PRO A 67 -8.50 2.74 -12.97
C PRO A 67 -7.24 2.94 -13.80
N ALA A 68 -7.39 3.23 -15.11
CA ALA A 68 -6.24 3.40 -16.01
C ALA A 68 -5.22 4.44 -15.49
N LYS A 69 -5.71 5.56 -14.94
CA LYS A 69 -4.90 6.62 -14.32
C LYS A 69 -4.02 6.15 -13.15
N ALA A 70 -4.41 5.08 -12.45
CA ALA A 70 -3.69 4.59 -11.28
C ALA A 70 -2.65 3.52 -11.62
N LYS A 71 -2.73 2.88 -12.81
CA LYS A 71 -1.88 1.73 -13.19
C LYS A 71 -0.39 2.05 -13.18
N GLU A 72 -0.01 3.19 -13.74
CA GLU A 72 1.39 3.60 -13.79
C GLU A 72 1.96 3.84 -12.39
N ASN A 73 1.23 4.59 -11.56
CA ASN A 73 1.64 4.86 -10.19
C ASN A 73 1.71 3.56 -9.36
N LEU A 74 0.72 2.67 -9.49
CA LEU A 74 0.72 1.39 -8.80
C LEU A 74 1.92 0.53 -9.19
N SER A 75 2.32 0.51 -10.46
CA SER A 75 3.54 -0.17 -10.92
C SER A 75 4.80 0.41 -10.26
N ARG A 76 4.88 1.74 -10.12
CA ARG A 76 5.97 2.41 -9.39
C ARG A 76 5.98 2.03 -7.91
N LEU A 77 4.83 2.07 -7.23
CA LEU A 77 4.69 1.67 -5.83
C LEU A 77 5.09 0.21 -5.64
N GLN A 78 4.66 -0.69 -6.52
CA GLN A 78 5.00 -2.12 -6.45
C GLN A 78 6.52 -2.37 -6.60
N LYS A 79 7.20 -1.62 -7.48
CA LYS A 79 8.66 -1.70 -7.63
C LYS A 79 9.39 -1.20 -6.37
N ALA A 80 8.90 -0.14 -5.75
CA ALA A 80 9.47 0.38 -4.50
C ALA A 80 9.23 -0.60 -3.34
N ALA A 81 8.01 -1.12 -3.22
CA ALA A 81 7.58 -2.07 -2.20
C ALA A 81 8.46 -3.33 -2.18
N LYS A 82 8.76 -3.92 -3.35
CA LYS A 82 9.63 -5.10 -3.47
C LYS A 82 11.07 -4.87 -3.00
N LYS A 83 11.56 -3.62 -2.98
CA LYS A 83 12.91 -3.27 -2.54
C LYS A 83 12.96 -2.82 -1.08
N ALA A 84 11.81 -2.50 -0.49
CA ALA A 84 11.71 -1.94 0.83
C ALA A 84 11.97 -2.97 1.93
N GLY A 85 12.39 -2.50 3.09
CA GLY A 85 12.50 -3.32 4.31
C GLY A 85 11.15 -3.44 5.02
N ALA A 86 10.46 -2.32 5.09
CA ALA A 86 9.10 -2.19 5.57
C ALA A 86 8.31 -1.28 4.63
N ILE A 87 6.99 -1.47 4.62
CA ILE A 87 6.01 -0.63 3.92
C ILE A 87 5.12 -0.04 4.99
N ILE A 88 5.10 1.28 5.07
CA ILE A 88 4.33 2.06 6.03
C ILE A 88 3.22 2.75 5.26
N LEU A 89 1.97 2.46 5.61
CA LEU A 89 0.79 3.13 5.10
C LEU A 89 0.46 4.29 6.04
N ALA A 90 0.56 5.50 5.53
CA ALA A 90 0.49 6.75 6.28
C ALA A 90 -0.57 7.69 5.69
N SER A 91 -1.72 7.11 5.31
CA SER A 91 -2.92 7.86 4.96
C SER A 91 -3.57 8.47 6.22
N ASP A 92 -4.50 9.39 6.00
CA ASP A 92 -5.21 10.09 7.08
C ASP A 92 -5.88 9.15 8.10
N GLU A 93 -6.06 9.66 9.32
CA GLU A 93 -6.73 8.99 10.43
C GLU A 93 -8.26 9.04 10.34
N ASP A 94 -8.78 8.99 9.12
CA ASP A 94 -10.21 8.98 8.85
C ASP A 94 -10.63 7.74 8.03
N ARG A 95 -11.94 7.62 7.79
CA ARG A 95 -12.52 6.51 7.04
C ARG A 95 -11.96 6.42 5.61
N GLU A 96 -11.71 7.55 4.97
CA GLU A 96 -11.20 7.57 3.60
C GLU A 96 -9.74 7.10 3.56
N GLY A 97 -8.92 7.59 4.47
CA GLY A 97 -7.54 7.17 4.64
C GLY A 97 -7.42 5.68 4.90
N GLU A 98 -8.29 5.11 5.74
CA GLU A 98 -8.30 3.66 5.99
C GLU A 98 -8.74 2.86 4.76
N SER A 99 -9.74 3.35 4.02
CA SER A 99 -10.15 2.76 2.74
C SER A 99 -9.01 2.76 1.72
N ILE A 100 -8.24 3.84 1.63
CA ILE A 100 -7.06 3.95 0.75
C ILE A 100 -5.98 2.95 1.17
N ALA A 101 -5.69 2.85 2.48
CA ALA A 101 -4.70 1.90 3.01
C ALA A 101 -5.09 0.45 2.67
N TRP A 102 -6.36 0.08 2.91
CA TRP A 102 -6.88 -1.23 2.56
C TRP A 102 -6.79 -1.51 1.05
N HIS A 103 -7.17 -0.55 0.20
CA HIS A 103 -7.05 -0.70 -1.24
C HIS A 103 -5.60 -0.85 -1.72
N LEU A 104 -4.64 -0.17 -1.09
CA LEU A 104 -3.21 -0.32 -1.38
C LEU A 104 -2.72 -1.72 -1.02
N ILE A 105 -3.12 -2.24 0.15
CA ILE A 105 -2.80 -3.61 0.58
C ILE A 105 -3.24 -4.62 -0.48
N GLN A 106 -4.49 -4.49 -0.94
CA GLN A 106 -5.06 -5.37 -1.94
C GLN A 106 -4.40 -5.20 -3.33
N ALA A 107 -4.24 -3.95 -3.79
CA ALA A 107 -3.70 -3.66 -5.13
C ALA A 107 -2.22 -4.00 -5.28
N LEU A 108 -1.45 -3.89 -4.19
CA LEU A 108 -0.03 -4.26 -4.15
C LEU A 108 0.19 -5.73 -3.75
N ASN A 109 -0.89 -6.45 -3.41
CA ASN A 109 -0.89 -7.84 -2.97
C ASN A 109 -0.05 -8.07 -1.69
N LEU A 110 -0.18 -7.16 -0.72
CA LEU A 110 0.61 -7.18 0.52
C LEU A 110 0.13 -8.26 1.52
N GLU A 111 -1.13 -8.71 1.46
CA GLU A 111 -1.64 -9.75 2.37
C GLU A 111 -0.95 -11.10 2.15
N THR A 112 -0.70 -11.43 0.88
CA THR A 112 0.04 -12.66 0.54
C THR A 112 1.50 -12.61 0.99
N TRP A 113 2.05 -11.40 1.17
CA TRP A 113 3.40 -11.22 1.68
C TRP A 113 3.47 -11.50 3.18
N ASN A 114 2.44 -11.07 3.93
CA ASN A 114 2.33 -11.36 5.36
C ASN A 114 2.17 -12.87 5.63
N MET A 115 1.34 -13.58 4.85
CA MET A 115 1.17 -15.04 5.00
C MET A 115 2.47 -15.83 4.78
N LYS A 116 3.32 -15.40 3.84
CA LYS A 116 4.62 -16.07 3.61
C LYS A 116 5.56 -15.92 4.79
N HIS A 117 5.54 -14.78 5.47
CA HIS A 117 6.37 -14.56 6.65
C HIS A 117 5.98 -15.51 7.79
N GLU A 118 4.68 -15.70 8.03
CA GLU A 118 4.17 -16.59 9.09
C GLU A 118 4.48 -18.08 8.83
N ILE A 119 4.54 -18.49 7.56
CA ILE A 119 4.92 -19.85 7.16
C ILE A 119 6.43 -20.06 7.24
N GLU A 120 7.25 -19.06 6.84
CA GLU A 120 8.72 -19.12 6.90
C GLU A 120 9.24 -19.15 8.34
N ASP A 121 8.59 -18.45 9.28
CA ASP A 121 8.94 -18.48 10.71
C ASP A 121 8.78 -19.89 11.32
N LYS A 122 8.01 -20.80 10.69
CA LYS A 122 7.73 -22.16 11.17
C LYS A 122 8.53 -23.28 10.48
N LYS A 123 9.31 -23.01 9.43
CA LYS A 123 10.06 -24.06 8.69
C LYS A 123 11.49 -23.64 8.35
N HIS A 124 12.47 -24.32 8.94
CA HIS A 124 13.85 -24.34 8.44
C HIS A 124 13.88 -25.00 7.05
N VAL A 125 13.96 -24.25 5.95
CA VAL A 125 14.65 -24.70 4.72
C VAL A 125 15.22 -23.51 3.92
N SER A 126 16.45 -23.72 3.48
CA SER A 126 17.25 -22.94 2.53
C SER A 126 16.74 -23.07 1.08
N SER A 127 16.41 -21.95 0.43
CA SER A 127 16.71 -21.66 -0.99
C SER A 127 16.24 -20.23 -1.34
N SER A 128 17.20 -19.32 -1.61
CA SER A 128 17.02 -17.90 -1.99
C SER A 128 15.87 -17.15 -1.28
N LYS A 129 16.10 -16.80 0.00
CA LYS A 129 15.19 -16.07 0.90
C LYS A 129 14.68 -14.75 0.29
N PHE A 130 13.50 -14.76 -0.32
CA PHE A 130 12.80 -13.54 -0.70
C PHE A 130 11.96 -13.06 0.49
N TYR A 131 12.61 -12.38 1.44
CA TYR A 131 11.90 -11.79 2.58
C TYR A 131 10.88 -10.76 2.09
N ALA A 132 9.61 -11.06 2.30
CA ALA A 132 8.54 -10.11 2.10
C ALA A 132 8.67 -8.95 3.11
N PRO A 133 8.46 -7.69 2.70
CA PRO A 133 8.59 -6.55 3.61
C PRO A 133 7.49 -6.59 4.66
N ARG A 134 7.79 -6.13 5.88
CA ARG A 134 6.78 -5.89 6.91
C ARG A 134 5.84 -4.78 6.47
N VAL A 135 4.56 -4.88 6.81
CA VAL A 135 3.55 -3.87 6.48
C VAL A 135 3.04 -3.26 7.79
N GLU A 136 3.09 -1.95 7.90
CA GLU A 136 2.74 -1.19 9.08
C GLU A 136 1.75 -0.07 8.72
N ARG A 137 0.86 0.27 9.66
CA ARG A 137 -0.10 1.37 9.55
C ARG A 137 0.25 2.40 10.61
N ILE A 138 0.49 3.64 10.19
CA ILE A 138 0.78 4.77 11.08
C ILE A 138 -0.26 5.86 10.83
N VAL A 139 -0.74 6.49 11.89
CA VAL A 139 -1.69 7.62 11.87
C VAL A 139 -1.05 8.83 12.55
N PHE A 140 -1.45 10.02 12.11
CA PHE A 140 -1.12 11.30 12.73
C PHE A 140 -2.23 12.30 12.44
N HIS A 141 -2.48 13.20 13.39
CA HIS A 141 -3.49 14.26 13.29
C HIS A 141 -2.89 15.60 12.83
N GLU A 142 -1.55 15.70 12.81
CA GLU A 142 -0.82 16.87 12.32
C GLU A 142 0.48 16.48 11.60
N ILE A 143 0.96 17.36 10.72
CA ILE A 143 2.19 17.16 9.94
C ILE A 143 3.24 18.14 10.45
N THR A 144 3.75 17.84 11.65
CA THR A 144 4.87 18.54 12.29
C THR A 144 6.05 17.58 12.41
N LYS A 145 7.28 18.10 12.52
CA LYS A 145 8.46 17.25 12.66
C LYS A 145 8.37 16.30 13.87
N PRO A 146 7.97 16.74 15.09
CA PRO A 146 7.86 15.85 16.25
C PRO A 146 6.76 14.80 16.13
N ALA A 147 5.69 15.06 15.38
CA ALA A 147 4.61 14.08 15.18
C ALA A 147 4.98 12.97 14.17
N ILE A 148 6.01 13.22 13.34
CA ILE A 148 6.39 12.35 12.21
C ILE A 148 7.65 11.52 12.49
N GLU A 149 8.59 12.03 13.31
CA GLU A 149 9.82 11.32 13.73
C GLU A 149 9.55 10.23 14.79
#